data_AF-A0A5C9E108-F1
#
_entry.id   AF-A0A5C9E108-F1
#
_cell.length_a   1.000
_cell.length_b   1.000
_cell.length_c   1.000
_cell.angle_alpha   90.00
_cell.angle_beta   90.00
_cell.angle_gamma   90.00
#
_symmetry.space_group_name_H-M   'P 1'
#
loop_
_entity.id
_entity.type
_entity.pdbx_description
1 polymer ?
#
loop_
_entity_poly.entity_id
_entity_poly.type
_entity_poly.pdbx_seq_one_letter_code
_entity_poly.pdbx_strand_id
1 'polypeptide(L)'
;MQILSEITSITALGAAIVALVVGLYLFYLWNQQDVQMYYDLPFLFGITFIAMFLNLIIQSLPGFGIIEYSLLLFKIRTLVIFGTVFPLLAAILIIWFMRYQRYHNKILAALAIYWFVIDIFGTDEALIMILLIPIVFIIILGLIATFLVTWRTNRLKEVRSDLLVLSLISLIISQAGGVALRSMNLDWIVYLINAIATLLAAISFANPWYRRNLDKKQNP
;
A
#
# COMPACT_ATOMS: atom_id res chain seq x y z
N MET A 1 23.99 0.94 -18.35
CA MET A 1 23.49 0.93 -16.95
C MET A 1 22.76 2.22 -16.60
N GLN A 2 23.30 3.39 -16.94
CA GLN A 2 22.69 4.70 -16.64
C GLN A 2 21.23 4.88 -17.12
N ILE A 3 20.90 4.46 -18.34
CA ILE A 3 19.52 4.54 -18.87
C ILE A 3 18.53 3.71 -18.02
N LEU A 4 18.96 2.52 -17.53
CA LEU A 4 18.10 1.65 -16.73
C LEU A 4 17.85 2.22 -15.32
N SER A 5 18.87 2.83 -14.71
CA SER A 5 18.70 3.54 -13.43
C SER A 5 17.82 4.78 -13.57
N GLU A 6 17.93 5.51 -14.67
CA GLU A 6 17.07 6.67 -14.97
C GLU A 6 15.60 6.24 -15.13
N ILE A 7 15.32 5.22 -15.96
CA ILE A 7 13.96 4.68 -16.14
C ILE A 7 13.36 4.23 -14.81
N THR A 8 14.14 3.52 -14.01
CA THR A 8 13.74 3.03 -12.70
C THR A 8 13.33 4.17 -11.77
N SER A 9 14.17 5.20 -11.71
CA SER A 9 13.97 6.33 -10.80
C SER A 9 12.81 7.22 -11.24
N ILE A 10 12.67 7.46 -12.55
CA ILE A 10 11.52 8.20 -13.13
C ILE A 10 10.21 7.45 -12.86
N THR A 11 10.21 6.13 -13.05
CA THR A 11 9.03 5.29 -12.82
C THR A 11 8.63 5.30 -11.34
N ALA A 12 9.60 5.22 -10.43
CA ALA A 12 9.36 5.32 -8.99
C ALA A 12 8.78 6.69 -8.60
N LEU A 13 9.32 7.80 -9.15
CA LEU A 13 8.79 9.14 -8.93
C LEU A 13 7.37 9.31 -9.47
N GLY A 14 7.10 8.80 -10.67
CA GLY A 14 5.75 8.81 -11.25
C GLY A 14 4.74 8.11 -10.35
N ALA A 15 5.08 6.91 -9.87
CA ALA A 15 4.25 6.17 -8.92
C ALA A 15 4.09 6.93 -7.58
N ALA A 16 5.14 7.60 -7.09
CA ALA A 16 5.08 8.39 -5.88
C ALA A 16 4.11 9.56 -6.01
N ILE A 17 4.16 10.30 -7.12
CA ILE A 17 3.23 11.42 -7.40
C ILE A 17 1.79 10.91 -7.46
N VAL A 18 1.53 9.81 -8.16
CA VAL A 18 0.21 9.19 -8.21
C VAL A 18 -0.27 8.81 -6.81
N ALA A 19 0.57 8.17 -6.01
CA ALA A 19 0.24 7.81 -4.64
C ALA A 19 -0.10 9.05 -3.80
N LEU A 20 0.68 10.13 -3.90
CA LEU A 20 0.40 11.39 -3.18
C LEU A 20 -0.95 11.99 -3.60
N VAL A 21 -1.22 12.09 -4.90
CA VAL A 21 -2.48 12.64 -5.42
C VAL A 21 -3.67 11.84 -4.92
N VAL A 22 -3.61 10.51 -4.99
CA VAL A 22 -4.67 9.62 -4.49
C VAL A 22 -4.82 9.75 -2.97
N GLY A 23 -3.72 9.78 -2.24
CA GLY A 23 -3.73 9.96 -0.79
C GLY A 23 -4.42 11.25 -0.36
N LEU A 24 -4.05 12.38 -0.98
CA LEU A 24 -4.68 13.68 -0.74
C LEU A 24 -6.15 13.71 -1.15
N TYR A 25 -6.50 13.09 -2.29
CA TYR A 25 -7.88 12.97 -2.74
C TYR A 25 -8.76 12.20 -1.74
N LEU A 26 -8.27 11.06 -1.24
CA LEU A 26 -9.00 10.26 -0.25
C LEU A 26 -9.14 10.99 1.09
N PHE A 27 -8.12 11.74 1.49
CA PHE A 27 -8.17 12.58 2.69
C PHE A 27 -9.18 13.73 2.54
N TYR A 28 -9.24 14.34 1.35
CA TYR A 28 -10.25 15.33 1.01
C TYR A 28 -11.67 14.75 1.08
N LEU A 29 -11.89 13.57 0.50
CA LEU A 29 -13.17 12.87 0.58
C LEU A 29 -13.58 12.55 2.02
N TRP A 30 -12.65 12.07 2.84
CA TRP A 30 -12.89 11.83 4.26
C TRP A 30 -13.29 13.12 4.98
N ASN A 31 -12.61 14.23 4.71
CA ASN A 31 -12.91 15.52 5.34
C ASN A 31 -14.29 16.09 4.93
N GLN A 32 -14.86 15.63 3.81
CA GLN A 32 -16.20 16.02 3.36
C GLN A 32 -17.34 15.19 3.98
N GLN A 33 -17.05 14.16 4.76
CA GLN A 33 -18.09 13.33 5.38
C GLN A 33 -18.72 14.05 6.58
N ASP A 34 -20.05 13.97 6.71
CA ASP A 34 -20.81 14.61 7.80
C ASP A 34 -20.42 14.07 9.18
N VAL A 35 -20.07 12.79 9.27
CA VAL A 35 -19.56 12.13 10.47
C VAL A 35 -18.24 11.47 10.12
N GLN A 36 -17.16 12.04 10.62
CA GLN A 36 -15.80 11.55 10.39
C GLN A 36 -15.46 10.46 11.42
N MET A 37 -15.10 9.27 10.97
CA MET A 37 -14.53 8.23 11.83
C MET A 37 -13.11 7.89 11.40
N TYR A 38 -12.21 7.69 12.37
CA TYR A 38 -10.80 7.32 12.11
C TYR A 38 -10.62 5.93 11.47
N TYR A 39 -11.71 5.17 11.39
CA TYR A 39 -11.75 3.83 10.84
C TYR A 39 -12.40 3.78 9.45
N ASP A 40 -12.74 4.94 8.90
CA ASP A 40 -13.30 5.04 7.56
C ASP A 40 -12.26 4.66 6.51
N LEU A 41 -12.70 3.91 5.50
CA LEU A 41 -11.83 3.41 4.43
C LEU A 41 -11.08 4.54 3.70
N PRO A 42 -11.68 5.69 3.35
CA PRO A 42 -10.95 6.79 2.71
C PRO A 42 -9.78 7.30 3.58
N PHE A 43 -9.97 7.38 4.90
CA PHE A 43 -8.90 7.79 5.80
C PHE A 43 -7.77 6.75 5.86
N LEU A 44 -8.10 5.48 6.09
CA LEU A 44 -7.11 4.40 6.20
C LEU A 44 -6.30 4.23 4.89
N PHE A 45 -6.97 4.25 3.74
CA PHE A 45 -6.30 4.20 2.44
C PHE A 45 -5.53 5.49 2.15
N GLY A 46 -6.06 6.66 2.53
CA GLY A 46 -5.37 7.95 2.39
C GLY A 46 -4.01 7.94 3.09
N ILE A 47 -3.95 7.49 4.35
CA ILE A 47 -2.69 7.32 5.10
C ILE A 47 -1.78 6.32 4.39
N THR A 48 -2.33 5.19 3.93
CA THR A 48 -1.56 4.16 3.23
C THR A 48 -0.88 4.74 1.98
N PHE A 49 -1.58 5.54 1.18
CA PHE A 49 -1.03 6.16 -0.02
C PHE A 49 0.00 7.26 0.28
N ILE A 50 -0.20 8.05 1.34
CA ILE A 50 0.79 9.04 1.80
C ILE A 50 2.09 8.34 2.27
N ALA A 51 1.96 7.30 3.08
CA ALA A 51 3.11 6.50 3.52
C ALA A 51 3.79 5.80 2.33
N MET A 52 3.02 5.33 1.34
CA MET A 52 3.56 4.76 0.11
C MET A 52 4.35 5.79 -0.71
N PHE A 53 3.85 7.02 -0.84
CA PHE A 53 4.58 8.14 -1.46
C PHE A 53 5.93 8.36 -0.76
N LEU A 54 5.94 8.49 0.57
CA LEU A 54 7.17 8.68 1.33
C LEU A 54 8.15 7.51 1.15
N ASN A 55 7.65 6.28 1.16
CA ASN A 55 8.48 5.09 0.95
C ASN A 55 9.13 5.10 -0.45
N LEU A 56 8.39 5.46 -1.49
CA LEU A 56 8.92 5.54 -2.86
C LEU A 56 9.96 6.65 -3.01
N ILE A 57 9.76 7.80 -2.35
CA ILE A 57 10.76 8.87 -2.31
C ILE A 57 12.03 8.37 -1.62
N ILE A 58 11.94 7.86 -0.39
CA ILE A 58 13.10 7.37 0.37
C ILE A 58 13.85 6.28 -0.42
N GLN A 59 13.12 5.36 -1.05
CA GLN A 59 13.71 4.29 -1.86
C GLN A 59 14.45 4.81 -3.10
N SER A 60 14.01 5.92 -3.70
CA SER A 60 14.62 6.48 -4.91
C SER A 60 15.81 7.40 -4.64
N LEU A 61 15.95 7.96 -3.44
CA LEU A 61 17.05 8.87 -3.09
C LEU A 61 18.45 8.28 -3.35
N PRO A 62 18.75 7.01 -3.02
CA PRO A 62 20.03 6.40 -3.36
C PRO A 62 20.24 6.19 -4.86
N GLY A 63 19.16 5.90 -5.60
CA GLY A 63 19.20 5.76 -7.05
C GLY A 63 19.59 7.06 -7.77
N PHE A 64 19.24 8.21 -7.19
CA PHE A 64 19.65 9.53 -7.68
C PHE A 64 21.03 9.97 -7.17
N GLY A 65 21.68 9.21 -6.29
CA GLY A 65 22.95 9.61 -5.67
C GLY A 65 22.81 10.77 -4.69
N ILE A 66 21.60 11.07 -4.21
CA ILE A 66 21.36 12.16 -3.24
C ILE A 66 21.79 11.74 -1.83
N ILE A 67 21.53 10.49 -1.47
CA ILE A 67 21.88 9.91 -0.17
C ILE A 67 22.49 8.53 -0.39
N GLU A 68 23.56 8.21 0.31
CA GLU A 68 24.15 6.86 0.27
C GLU A 68 23.23 5.82 0.94
N TYR A 69 23.22 4.62 0.38
CA TYR A 69 22.50 3.52 0.97
C TYR A 69 23.11 3.13 2.33
N SER A 70 22.30 3.12 3.38
CA SER A 70 22.74 2.82 4.74
C SER A 70 21.66 2.13 5.55
N LEU A 71 22.07 1.37 6.57
CA LEU A 71 21.15 0.72 7.51
C LEU A 71 20.20 1.73 8.18
N LEU A 72 20.67 2.94 8.49
CA LEU A 72 19.84 3.99 9.06
C LEU A 72 18.70 4.39 8.11
N LEU A 73 19.02 4.63 6.82
CA LEU A 73 18.03 4.95 5.80
C LEU A 73 17.03 3.80 5.64
N PHE A 74 17.50 2.56 5.70
CA PHE A 74 16.68 1.36 5.66
C PHE A 74 15.71 1.26 6.85
N LYS A 75 16.15 1.60 8.08
CA LYS A 75 15.29 1.67 9.28
C LYS A 75 14.23 2.77 9.16
N ILE A 76 14.62 3.98 8.74
CA ILE A 76 13.66 5.06 8.47
C ILE A 76 12.61 4.61 7.47
N ARG A 77 13.03 3.97 6.38
CA ARG A 77 12.12 3.41 5.37
C ARG A 77 11.18 2.36 5.97
N THR A 78 11.68 1.51 6.85
CA THR A 78 10.91 0.47 7.54
C THR A 78 9.80 1.07 8.41
N LEU A 79 10.06 2.19 9.10
CA LEU A 79 9.03 2.94 9.82
C LEU A 79 8.00 3.59 8.89
N VAL A 80 8.40 4.05 7.72
CA VAL A 80 7.46 4.58 6.73
C VAL A 80 6.57 3.47 6.16
N ILE A 81 7.12 2.27 5.93
CA ILE A 81 6.34 1.10 5.51
C ILE A 81 5.34 0.68 6.61
N PHE A 82 5.67 0.83 7.90
CA PHE A 82 4.69 0.61 8.97
C PHE A 82 3.44 1.48 8.79
N GLY A 83 3.61 2.73 8.33
CA GLY A 83 2.51 3.63 8.01
C GLY A 83 1.58 3.13 6.88
N THR A 84 2.04 2.22 6.02
CA THR A 84 1.15 1.53 5.06
C THR A 84 0.52 0.30 5.66
N VAL A 85 1.29 -0.49 6.42
CA VAL A 85 0.83 -1.79 6.92
C VAL A 85 -0.18 -1.66 8.05
N PHE A 86 -0.01 -0.68 8.93
CA PHE A 86 -0.85 -0.48 10.09
C PHE A 86 -2.31 -0.14 9.74
N PRO A 87 -2.61 0.85 8.86
CA PRO A 87 -3.99 1.13 8.44
C PRO A 87 -4.64 -0.03 7.70
N LEU A 88 -3.86 -0.80 6.93
CA LEU A 88 -4.35 -1.96 6.19
C LEU A 88 -4.77 -3.09 7.14
N LEU A 89 -4.00 -3.37 8.19
CA LEU A 89 -4.42 -4.32 9.21
C LEU A 89 -5.67 -3.83 9.93
N ALA A 90 -5.75 -2.54 10.27
CA ALA A 90 -6.95 -1.96 10.88
C ALA A 90 -8.18 -2.19 9.99
N ALA A 91 -8.08 -1.95 8.68
CA ALA A 91 -9.16 -2.19 7.73
C ALA A 91 -9.59 -3.67 7.71
N ILE A 92 -8.65 -4.62 7.70
CA ILE A 92 -8.96 -6.05 7.75
C ILE A 92 -9.71 -6.39 9.05
N LEU A 93 -9.23 -5.90 10.20
CA LEU A 93 -9.85 -6.16 11.50
C LEU A 93 -11.28 -5.63 11.58
N ILE A 94 -11.51 -4.43 11.05
CA ILE A 94 -12.84 -3.82 10.99
C ILE A 94 -13.76 -4.65 10.10
N ILE A 95 -13.31 -5.07 8.92
CA ILE A 95 -14.17 -5.76 7.95
C ILE A 95 -14.47 -7.20 8.38
N TRP A 96 -13.47 -7.96 8.79
CA TRP A 96 -13.62 -9.39 9.10
C TRP A 96 -14.01 -9.66 10.55
N PHE A 97 -13.54 -8.84 11.49
CA PHE A 97 -13.67 -9.09 12.92
C PHE A 97 -14.54 -8.06 13.64
N MET A 98 -15.63 -7.58 12.99
CA MET A 98 -16.58 -6.64 13.60
C MET A 98 -17.11 -7.10 14.98
N ARG A 99 -17.25 -8.42 15.20
CA ARG A 99 -17.75 -8.95 16.48
C ARG A 99 -16.75 -8.78 17.64
N TYR A 100 -15.46 -8.64 17.34
CA TYR A 100 -14.37 -8.68 18.32
C TYR A 100 -13.63 -7.33 18.45
N GLN A 101 -14.34 -6.21 18.29
CA GLN A 101 -13.77 -4.84 18.34
C GLN A 101 -12.91 -4.57 19.58
N ARG A 102 -13.24 -5.17 20.73
CA ARG A 102 -12.45 -5.03 21.98
C ARG A 102 -10.99 -5.49 21.84
N TYR A 103 -10.70 -6.38 20.90
CA TYR A 103 -9.35 -6.90 20.68
C TYR A 103 -8.59 -6.16 19.57
N HIS A 104 -9.26 -5.32 18.77
CA HIS A 104 -8.62 -4.63 17.63
C HIS A 104 -7.43 -3.79 18.09
N ASN A 105 -7.62 -2.97 19.13
CA ASN A 105 -6.55 -2.13 19.68
C ASN A 105 -5.38 -2.96 20.23
N LYS A 106 -5.67 -4.14 20.81
CA LYS A 106 -4.62 -5.03 21.34
C LYS A 106 -3.78 -5.62 20.21
N ILE A 107 -4.42 -6.05 19.12
CA ILE A 107 -3.74 -6.59 17.94
C ILE A 107 -2.90 -5.51 17.26
N LEU A 108 -3.47 -4.31 17.08
CA LEU A 108 -2.76 -3.17 16.50
C LEU A 108 -1.57 -2.73 17.37
N ALA A 109 -1.74 -2.68 18.69
CA ALA A 109 -0.65 -2.37 19.62
C ALA A 109 0.44 -3.46 19.59
N ALA A 110 0.07 -4.74 19.54
CA ALA A 110 1.03 -5.83 19.42
C ALA A 110 1.85 -5.74 18.13
N LEU A 111 1.20 -5.45 16.99
CA LEU A 111 1.90 -5.21 15.73
C LEU A 111 2.85 -4.00 15.83
N ALA A 112 2.38 -2.88 16.40
CA ALA A 112 3.20 -1.68 16.55
C ALA A 112 4.44 -1.95 17.39
N ILE A 113 4.28 -2.58 18.56
CA ILE A 113 5.40 -2.94 19.45
C ILE A 113 6.37 -3.87 18.72
N TYR A 114 5.86 -4.92 18.07
CA TYR A 114 6.69 -5.86 17.32
C TYR A 114 7.51 -5.16 16.23
N TRP A 115 6.87 -4.27 15.46
CA TRP A 115 7.53 -3.53 14.38
C TRP A 115 8.63 -2.61 14.90
N PHE A 116 8.35 -1.81 15.93
CA PHE A 116 9.33 -0.91 16.54
C PHE A 116 10.49 -1.67 17.17
N VAL A 117 10.24 -2.81 17.82
CA VAL A 117 11.30 -3.66 18.38
C VAL A 117 12.24 -4.13 17.28
N ILE A 118 11.72 -4.61 16.16
CA ILE A 118 12.59 -5.07 15.05
C ILE A 118 13.34 -3.92 14.41
N ASP A 119 12.70 -2.78 14.19
CA ASP A 119 13.34 -1.62 13.57
C ASP A 119 14.50 -1.09 14.42
N ILE A 120 14.29 -0.96 15.73
CA ILE A 120 15.30 -0.45 16.66
C ILE A 120 16.43 -1.47 16.86
N PHE A 121 16.08 -2.72 17.20
CA PHE A 121 17.06 -3.74 17.59
C PHE A 121 17.64 -4.55 16.42
N GLY A 122 17.12 -4.40 15.20
CA GLY A 122 17.67 -5.05 14.01
C GLY A 122 19.10 -4.61 13.73
N THR A 123 20.02 -5.56 13.68
CA THR A 123 21.47 -5.33 13.49
C THR A 123 21.86 -5.18 12.02
N ASP A 124 21.07 -5.76 11.13
CA ASP A 124 21.30 -5.77 9.70
C ASP A 124 19.98 -5.80 8.93
N GLU A 125 20.04 -5.48 7.64
CA GLU A 125 18.86 -5.37 6.78
C GLU A 125 18.21 -6.73 6.52
N ALA A 126 19.00 -7.80 6.40
CA ALA A 126 18.49 -9.13 6.08
C ALA A 126 17.61 -9.65 7.22
N LEU A 127 18.02 -9.46 8.47
CA LEU A 127 17.25 -9.82 9.66
C LEU A 127 15.91 -9.05 9.70
N ILE A 128 15.94 -7.73 9.48
CA ILE A 128 14.72 -6.91 9.46
C ILE A 128 13.78 -7.38 8.35
N MET A 129 14.31 -7.65 7.15
CA MET A 129 13.53 -8.15 6.02
C MET A 129 12.88 -9.51 6.31
N ILE A 130 13.64 -10.47 6.84
CA ILE A 130 13.13 -11.82 7.15
C ILE A 130 11.98 -11.78 8.16
N LEU A 131 12.03 -10.87 9.14
CA LEU A 131 11.00 -10.77 10.16
C LEU A 131 9.77 -9.97 9.72
N LEU A 132 9.94 -8.89 8.95
CA LEU A 132 8.83 -8.01 8.57
C LEU A 132 8.12 -8.43 7.28
N ILE A 133 8.84 -8.95 6.27
CA ILE A 133 8.23 -9.34 4.98
C ILE A 133 7.08 -10.34 5.15
N PRO A 134 7.18 -11.41 5.97
CA PRO A 134 6.08 -12.34 6.16
C PRO A 134 4.81 -11.67 6.70
N ILE A 135 4.95 -10.67 7.58
CA ILE A 135 3.80 -9.93 8.13
C ILE A 135 3.13 -9.09 7.04
N VAL A 136 3.93 -8.35 6.26
CA VAL A 136 3.43 -7.57 5.12
C VAL A 136 2.69 -8.49 4.15
N PHE A 137 3.26 -9.66 3.87
CA PHE A 137 2.67 -10.66 2.96
C PHE A 137 1.31 -11.17 3.47
N ILE A 138 1.22 -11.56 4.75
CA ILE A 138 -0.03 -12.01 5.36
C ILE A 138 -1.12 -10.92 5.30
N ILE A 139 -0.76 -9.67 5.56
CA ILE A 139 -1.70 -8.54 5.52
C ILE A 139 -2.18 -8.28 4.09
N ILE A 140 -1.28 -8.30 3.10
CA ILE A 140 -1.66 -8.15 1.69
C ILE A 140 -2.59 -9.29 1.26
N LEU A 141 -2.29 -10.54 1.63
CA LEU A 141 -3.18 -11.68 1.35
C LEU A 141 -4.56 -11.51 2.01
N GLY A 142 -4.59 -11.03 3.25
CA GLY A 142 -5.84 -10.71 3.95
C GLY A 142 -6.65 -9.63 3.21
N LEU A 143 -6.01 -8.59 2.68
CA LEU A 143 -6.68 -7.59 1.84
C LEU A 143 -7.18 -8.16 0.52
N ILE A 144 -6.40 -9.00 -0.16
CA ILE A 144 -6.84 -9.65 -1.40
C ILE A 144 -8.10 -10.47 -1.12
N ALA A 145 -8.09 -11.28 -0.06
CA ALA A 145 -9.27 -12.05 0.36
C ALA A 145 -10.45 -11.13 0.67
N THR A 146 -10.21 -10.02 1.38
CA THR A 146 -11.22 -9.00 1.67
C THR A 146 -11.85 -8.47 0.39
N PHE A 147 -11.04 -7.97 -0.54
CA PHE A 147 -11.55 -7.37 -1.77
C PHE A 147 -12.15 -8.37 -2.74
N LEU A 148 -11.68 -9.62 -2.74
CA LEU A 148 -12.27 -10.70 -3.52
C LEU A 148 -13.70 -11.00 -3.04
N VAL A 149 -13.90 -11.08 -1.72
CA VAL A 149 -15.23 -11.30 -1.12
C VAL A 149 -16.14 -10.09 -1.35
N THR A 150 -15.65 -8.86 -1.19
CA THR A 150 -16.45 -7.65 -1.42
C THR A 150 -16.83 -7.49 -2.89
N TRP A 151 -15.94 -7.88 -3.81
CA TRP A 151 -16.24 -7.95 -5.24
C TRP A 151 -17.33 -8.97 -5.54
N ARG A 152 -17.20 -10.21 -5.04
CA ARG A 152 -18.21 -11.26 -5.24
C ARG A 152 -19.57 -10.90 -4.64
N THR A 153 -19.59 -10.18 -3.52
CA THR A 153 -20.82 -9.79 -2.82
C THR A 153 -21.38 -8.43 -3.27
N ASN A 154 -20.69 -7.68 -4.13
CA ASN A 154 -21.04 -6.32 -4.56
C ASN A 154 -21.35 -5.34 -3.40
N ARG A 155 -20.74 -5.56 -2.22
CA ARG A 155 -21.00 -4.77 -1.01
C ARG A 155 -20.32 -3.41 -1.02
N LEU A 156 -19.16 -3.29 -1.66
CA LEU A 156 -18.41 -2.03 -1.81
C LEU A 156 -18.61 -1.46 -3.22
N LYS A 157 -19.58 -0.56 -3.38
CA LYS A 157 -19.84 0.14 -4.65
C LYS A 157 -18.97 1.37 -4.85
N GLU A 158 -18.33 1.83 -3.78
CA GLU A 158 -17.48 3.02 -3.72
C GLU A 158 -16.06 2.77 -4.24
N VAL A 159 -15.66 1.51 -4.40
CA VAL A 159 -14.32 1.14 -4.85
C VAL A 159 -14.41 0.02 -5.87
N ARG A 160 -13.70 0.13 -6.99
CA ARG A 160 -13.56 -0.97 -7.97
C ARG A 160 -12.68 -2.08 -7.39
N SER A 161 -13.33 -2.95 -6.64
CA SER A 161 -12.68 -4.05 -5.91
C SER A 161 -11.92 -5.00 -6.85
N ASP A 162 -12.36 -5.15 -8.10
CA ASP A 162 -11.68 -5.92 -9.16
C ASP A 162 -10.30 -5.35 -9.50
N LEU A 163 -10.21 -4.04 -9.77
CA LEU A 163 -8.94 -3.38 -10.06
C LEU A 163 -8.00 -3.38 -8.85
N LEU A 164 -8.55 -3.26 -7.65
CA LEU A 164 -7.77 -3.29 -6.41
C LEU A 164 -7.21 -4.69 -6.12
N VAL A 165 -7.96 -5.75 -6.41
CA VAL A 165 -7.42 -7.13 -6.36
C VAL A 165 -6.27 -7.29 -7.36
N LEU A 166 -6.43 -6.82 -8.60
CA LEU A 166 -5.36 -6.89 -9.60
C LEU A 166 -4.12 -6.09 -9.18
N SER A 167 -4.29 -4.91 -8.58
CA SER A 167 -3.16 -4.13 -8.07
C SER A 167 -2.43 -4.86 -6.95
N LEU A 168 -3.15 -5.46 -5.99
CA LEU A 168 -2.54 -6.20 -4.89
C LEU A 168 -1.82 -7.47 -5.36
N ILE A 169 -2.39 -8.21 -6.32
CA ILE A 169 -1.73 -9.36 -6.94
C ILE A 169 -0.45 -8.93 -7.66
N SER A 170 -0.52 -7.84 -8.43
CA SER A 170 0.64 -7.27 -9.11
C SER A 170 1.73 -6.88 -8.13
N LEU A 171 1.35 -6.32 -6.97
CA LEU A 171 2.28 -5.97 -5.90
C LEU A 171 2.93 -7.20 -5.26
N ILE A 172 2.18 -8.28 -5.03
CA ILE A 172 2.74 -9.57 -4.59
C ILE A 172 3.76 -10.09 -5.61
N ILE A 173 3.41 -10.10 -6.90
CA ILE A 173 4.31 -10.57 -7.97
C ILE A 173 5.58 -9.73 -8.01
N SER A 174 5.45 -8.40 -7.87
CA SER A 174 6.59 -7.47 -7.81
C SER A 174 7.50 -7.78 -6.62
N GLN A 175 6.95 -8.04 -5.42
CA GLN A 175 7.76 -8.34 -4.23
C GLN A 175 8.39 -9.74 -4.27
N ALA A 176 7.62 -10.76 -4.62
CA ALA A 176 8.11 -12.14 -4.70
C ALA A 176 9.11 -12.33 -5.84
N GLY A 177 8.81 -11.78 -7.02
CA GLY A 177 9.71 -11.76 -8.16
C GLY A 177 10.89 -10.82 -7.97
N GLY A 178 10.78 -9.83 -7.09
CA GLY A 178 11.81 -8.81 -6.87
C GLY A 178 13.16 -9.37 -6.47
N VAL A 179 13.19 -10.45 -5.66
CA VAL A 179 14.44 -11.11 -5.27
C VAL A 179 15.13 -11.73 -6.49
N ALA A 180 14.38 -12.50 -7.29
CA ALA A 180 14.92 -13.14 -8.48
C ALA A 180 15.30 -12.12 -9.57
N LEU A 181 14.43 -11.14 -9.84
CA LEU A 181 14.67 -10.10 -10.85
C LEU A 181 15.90 -9.24 -10.51
N ARG A 182 16.15 -8.97 -9.22
CA ARG A 182 17.35 -8.27 -8.76
C ARG A 182 18.63 -9.03 -9.01
N SER A 183 18.62 -10.34 -8.78
CA SER A 183 19.77 -11.19 -9.11
C SER A 183 20.10 -11.22 -10.61
N MET A 184 19.13 -10.87 -11.47
CA MET A 184 19.28 -10.83 -12.93
C MET A 184 19.52 -9.41 -13.48
N ASN A 185 19.71 -8.39 -12.64
CA ASN A 185 19.79 -6.97 -13.02
C ASN A 185 18.53 -6.45 -13.75
N LEU A 186 17.36 -7.02 -13.45
CA LEU A 186 16.06 -6.65 -14.03
C LEU A 186 15.19 -5.84 -13.05
N ASP A 187 15.82 -5.08 -12.15
CA ASP A 187 15.18 -4.26 -11.13
C ASP A 187 14.10 -3.35 -11.70
N TRP A 188 14.35 -2.76 -12.88
CA TRP A 188 13.43 -1.86 -13.56
C TRP A 188 12.05 -2.49 -13.79
N ILE A 189 11.96 -3.81 -13.99
CA ILE A 189 10.70 -4.55 -14.13
C ILE A 189 9.90 -4.51 -12.83
N VAL A 190 10.57 -4.65 -11.69
CA VAL A 190 9.94 -4.60 -10.35
C VAL A 190 9.28 -3.24 -10.16
N TYR A 191 9.99 -2.16 -10.49
CA TYR A 191 9.48 -0.80 -10.39
C TYR A 191 8.34 -0.52 -11.38
N LEU A 192 8.44 -1.04 -12.61
CA LEU A 192 7.37 -0.93 -13.60
C LEU A 192 6.09 -1.63 -13.12
N ILE A 193 6.19 -2.87 -12.63
CA ILE A 193 5.03 -3.61 -12.09
C ILE A 193 4.44 -2.84 -10.89
N ASN A 194 5.27 -2.28 -10.02
CA ASN A 194 4.80 -1.49 -8.87
C ASN A 194 4.09 -0.20 -9.31
N ALA A 195 4.60 0.49 -10.32
CA ALA A 195 3.94 1.67 -10.90
C ALA A 195 2.59 1.31 -11.53
N ILE A 196 2.51 0.21 -12.29
CA ILE A 196 1.25 -0.30 -12.84
C ILE A 196 0.28 -0.65 -11.71
N ALA A 197 0.73 -1.34 -10.66
CA ALA A 197 -0.08 -1.65 -9.49
C ALA A 197 -0.62 -0.37 -8.82
N THR A 198 0.23 0.65 -8.67
CA THR A 198 -0.16 1.95 -8.09
C THR A 198 -1.21 2.65 -8.95
N LEU A 199 -1.06 2.64 -10.28
CA LEU A 199 -2.03 3.20 -11.21
C LEU A 199 -3.36 2.46 -11.16
N LEU A 200 -3.35 1.13 -11.13
CA LEU A 200 -4.56 0.32 -10.99
C LEU A 200 -5.28 0.63 -9.68
N ALA A 201 -4.53 0.73 -8.58
CA ALA A 201 -5.08 1.11 -7.29
C ALA A 201 -5.67 2.54 -7.34
N ALA A 202 -4.97 3.50 -7.96
CA ALA A 202 -5.46 4.86 -8.15
C ALA A 202 -6.79 4.91 -8.92
N ILE A 203 -6.86 4.22 -10.06
CA ILE A 203 -8.07 4.11 -10.87
C ILE A 203 -9.20 3.43 -10.08
N SER A 204 -8.86 2.47 -9.21
CA SER A 204 -9.85 1.76 -8.41
C SER A 204 -10.62 2.66 -7.45
N PHE A 205 -9.96 3.70 -6.92
CA PHE A 205 -10.55 4.70 -6.03
C PHE A 205 -11.16 5.89 -6.79
N ALA A 206 -10.58 6.29 -7.93
CA ALA A 206 -11.08 7.43 -8.70
C ALA A 206 -12.37 7.14 -9.50
N ASN A 207 -12.65 5.88 -9.83
CA ASN A 207 -13.79 5.49 -10.68
C ASN A 207 -14.75 4.50 -9.98
N PRO A 208 -15.52 4.94 -8.96
CA PRO A 208 -16.47 4.09 -8.24
C PRO A 208 -17.58 3.55 -9.15
N TRP A 209 -18.02 2.31 -8.90
CA TRP A 209 -19.18 1.70 -9.58
C TRP A 209 -20.50 2.45 -9.31
N TYR A 210 -20.56 3.22 -8.23
CA TYR A 210 -21.76 3.94 -7.77
C TYR A 210 -22.36 4.87 -8.83
N ARG A 211 -21.54 5.66 -9.54
CA ARG A 211 -22.04 6.60 -10.57
C ARG A 211 -22.70 5.88 -11.76
N ARG A 212 -22.17 4.73 -12.17
CA ARG A 212 -22.67 3.98 -13.33
C ARG A 212 -24.08 3.41 -13.12
N ASN A 213 -24.47 3.13 -11.88
CA ASN A 213 -25.80 2.61 -11.55
C ASN A 213 -26.84 3.72 -11.40
N LEU A 214 -26.43 4.95 -11.09
CA LEU A 214 -27.32 6.11 -11.07
C LEU A 214 -27.66 6.54 -12.51
N ASP A 215 -26.67 6.57 -13.40
CA ASP A 215 -26.88 6.91 -14.82
C ASP A 215 -27.79 5.88 -15.53
N LYS A 216 -27.65 4.59 -15.20
CA LYS A 216 -28.54 3.52 -15.71
C LYS A 216 -29.97 3.58 -15.18
N LYS A 217 -30.21 4.22 -14.03
CA LYS A 217 -31.57 4.42 -13.50
C LYS A 217 -32.23 5.67 -14.08
N GLN A 218 -31.45 6.64 -14.57
CA GLN A 218 -31.96 7.87 -15.15
C GLN A 218 -32.21 7.76 -16.66
N ASN A 219 -31.57 6.80 -17.35
CA ASN A 219 -31.90 6.41 -18.72
C ASN A 219 -32.36 4.94 -18.77
N PRO A 220 -33.63 4.64 -18.44
CA PRO A 220 -34.22 3.31 -18.61
C PRO A 220 -34.34 2.88 -20.07
#